data_AF-A0A0U3FQM1-F1
#
_entry.id   AF-A0A0U3FQM1-F1
#
_cell.length_a   1.000
_cell.length_b   1.000
_cell.length_c   1.000
_cell.angle_alpha   90.00
_cell.angle_beta   90.00
_cell.angle_gamma   90.00
#
_symmetry.space_group_name_H-M   'P 1'
#
loop_
_entity.id
_entity.type
_entity.pdbx_description
1 polymer ?
#
loop_
_entity_poly.entity_id
_entity_poly.type
_entity_poly.pdbx_seq_one_letter_code
_entity_poly.pdbx_strand_id
1 'polypeptide(L)'
;MTEEFSETDHWKLLATAKRFLSAADVLRRSEEYQTSRVLFTPVLHLTAHGIEVLLKANLVGAGLSLGDVRKKYGHNIAALWAHDLNQPLRDEAASEARKVWQQAQADGNWPDRFNGEPVALLEEYLAAINALHTAASEYALRYVAASEMTAPRPHLLIDTFLPISDLCVRQPRALLRSS
;
A
#
# COMPACT_ATOMS: atom_id res chain seq x y z
N MET A 1 18.90 26.54 -13.03
CA MET A 1 17.91 25.65 -13.68
C MET A 1 17.01 25.12 -12.58
N THR A 2 15.73 25.46 -12.61
CA THR A 2 14.72 24.83 -11.75
C THR A 2 14.47 23.43 -12.29
N GLU A 3 14.81 22.40 -11.52
CA GLU A 3 14.46 21.01 -11.80
C GLU A 3 12.94 20.91 -11.95
N GLU A 4 12.44 20.29 -13.02
CA GLU A 4 11.02 20.02 -13.14
C GLU A 4 10.61 19.05 -12.03
N PHE A 5 9.49 19.29 -11.36
CA PHE A 5 9.07 18.41 -10.25
C PHE A 5 8.94 16.94 -10.68
N SER A 6 8.59 16.70 -11.94
CA SER A 6 8.52 15.39 -12.61
C SER A 6 9.85 14.62 -12.60
N GLU A 7 10.98 15.32 -12.46
CA GLU A 7 12.32 14.74 -12.43
C GLU A 7 12.77 14.38 -11.01
N THR A 8 12.08 14.87 -9.98
CA THR A 8 12.44 14.61 -8.58
C THR A 8 12.19 13.16 -8.18
N ASP A 9 13.00 12.66 -7.25
CA ASP A 9 12.80 11.34 -6.63
C ASP A 9 11.42 11.21 -5.98
N HIS A 10 10.92 12.29 -5.37
CA HIS A 10 9.60 12.33 -4.76
C HIS A 10 8.51 12.02 -5.78
N TRP A 11 8.48 12.73 -6.91
CA TRP A 11 7.49 12.46 -7.96
C TRP A 11 7.61 11.06 -8.53
N LYS A 12 8.84 10.62 -8.85
CA LYS A 12 9.10 9.29 -9.41
C LYS A 12 8.57 8.19 -8.50
N LEU A 13 8.73 8.33 -7.18
CA LEU A 13 8.17 7.39 -6.21
C LEU A 13 6.64 7.44 -6.17
N LEU A 14 6.03 8.63 -6.12
CA LEU A 14 4.56 8.77 -6.13
C LEU A 14 3.94 8.12 -7.38
N ALA A 15 4.48 8.42 -8.56
CA ALA A 15 4.03 7.83 -9.81
C ALA A 15 4.26 6.31 -9.85
N THR A 16 5.32 5.80 -9.21
CA THR A 16 5.59 4.36 -9.11
C THR A 16 4.61 3.65 -8.19
N ALA A 17 4.33 4.23 -7.01
CA ALA A 17 3.35 3.69 -6.07
C ALA A 17 1.97 3.56 -6.74
N LYS A 18 1.52 4.63 -7.43
CA LYS A 18 0.24 4.63 -8.15
C LYS A 18 0.18 3.53 -9.20
N ARG A 19 1.23 3.38 -10.01
CA ARG A 19 1.30 2.33 -11.04
C ARG A 19 1.17 0.92 -10.44
N PHE A 20 1.85 0.64 -9.34
CA PHE A 20 1.75 -0.66 -8.67
C PHE A 20 0.35 -0.92 -8.09
N LEU A 21 -0.23 0.07 -7.40
CA LEU A 21 -1.58 -0.06 -6.83
C LEU A 21 -2.66 -0.18 -7.91
N SER A 22 -2.55 0.59 -9.01
CA SER A 22 -3.45 0.46 -10.16
C SER A 22 -3.31 -0.90 -10.83
N ALA A 23 -2.08 -1.41 -11.01
CA ALA A 23 -1.87 -2.75 -11.56
C ALA A 23 -2.44 -3.84 -10.64
N ALA A 24 -2.28 -3.70 -9.32
CA ALA A 24 -2.89 -4.60 -8.34
C ALA A 24 -4.44 -4.60 -8.44
N ASP A 25 -5.05 -3.43 -8.58
CA ASP A 25 -6.50 -3.29 -8.74
C ASP A 25 -7.00 -3.91 -10.05
N VAL A 26 -6.31 -3.65 -11.18
CA VAL A 26 -6.63 -4.25 -12.48
C VAL A 26 -6.56 -5.78 -12.41
N LEU A 27 -5.47 -6.34 -11.86
CA LEU A 27 -5.32 -7.78 -11.73
C LEU A 27 -6.38 -8.37 -10.79
N ARG A 28 -6.68 -7.71 -9.66
CA ARG A 28 -7.73 -8.17 -8.74
C ARG A 28 -9.12 -8.22 -9.38
N ARG A 29 -9.42 -7.28 -10.28
CA ARG A 29 -10.71 -7.21 -11.00
C ARG A 29 -10.79 -8.15 -12.20
N SER A 30 -9.69 -8.76 -12.62
CA SER A 30 -9.68 -9.70 -13.74
C SER A 30 -10.50 -10.96 -13.43
N GLU A 31 -11.06 -11.57 -14.48
CA GLU A 31 -11.79 -12.84 -14.38
C GLU A 31 -10.90 -13.94 -13.80
N GLU A 32 -9.62 -13.96 -14.18
CA GLU A 32 -8.64 -14.93 -13.72
C GLU A 32 -8.39 -14.86 -12.21
N TYR A 33 -8.47 -13.67 -11.60
CA TYR A 33 -8.37 -13.54 -10.15
C TYR A 33 -9.64 -14.01 -9.44
N GLN A 34 -10.81 -13.77 -10.03
CA GLN A 34 -12.09 -14.16 -9.45
C GLN A 34 -12.34 -15.67 -9.54
N THR A 35 -11.83 -16.32 -10.60
CA THR A 35 -12.06 -17.73 -10.90
C THR A 35 -10.89 -18.64 -10.48
N SER A 36 -9.69 -18.09 -10.29
CA SER A 36 -8.49 -18.85 -9.94
C SER A 36 -7.66 -18.18 -8.86
N ARG A 37 -6.80 -18.94 -8.17
CA ARG A 37 -5.85 -18.39 -7.19
C ARG A 37 -4.51 -17.95 -7.81
N VAL A 38 -4.33 -18.08 -9.12
CA VAL A 38 -3.03 -17.86 -9.79
C VAL A 38 -2.55 -16.41 -9.65
N LEU A 39 -3.49 -15.45 -9.68
CA LEU A 39 -3.17 -14.03 -9.55
C LEU A 39 -3.13 -13.53 -8.10
N PHE A 40 -3.40 -14.38 -7.11
CA PHE A 40 -3.43 -13.96 -5.71
C PHE A 40 -2.08 -13.42 -5.23
N THR A 41 -1.00 -14.19 -5.40
CA THR A 41 0.36 -13.76 -5.02
C THR A 41 0.83 -12.54 -5.82
N PRO A 42 0.69 -12.47 -7.15
CA PRO A 42 0.99 -11.26 -7.92
C PRO A 42 0.27 -10.00 -7.41
N VAL A 43 -1.02 -10.10 -7.09
CA VAL A 43 -1.80 -8.98 -6.55
C VAL A 43 -1.24 -8.53 -5.19
N LEU A 44 -0.93 -9.47 -4.29
CA LEU A 44 -0.31 -9.14 -3.01
C LEU A 44 1.07 -8.50 -3.18
N HIS A 45 1.88 -8.99 -4.12
CA HIS A 45 3.20 -8.45 -4.40
C HIS A 45 3.15 -6.99 -4.88
N LEU A 46 2.26 -6.71 -5.84
CA LEU A 46 2.04 -5.35 -6.34
C LEU A 46 1.47 -4.43 -5.25
N THR A 47 0.57 -4.94 -4.42
CA THR A 47 0.00 -4.20 -3.29
C THR A 47 1.09 -3.83 -2.28
N ALA A 48 1.94 -4.81 -1.90
CA ALA A 48 3.04 -4.61 -0.96
C ALA A 48 4.02 -3.55 -1.47
N HIS A 49 4.46 -3.67 -2.72
CA HIS A 49 5.36 -2.70 -3.34
C HIS A 49 4.72 -1.32 -3.50
N GLY A 50 3.45 -1.26 -3.88
CA GLY A 50 2.71 0.00 -3.96
C GLY A 50 2.70 0.77 -2.64
N ILE A 51 2.36 0.09 -1.55
CA ILE A 51 2.33 0.65 -0.19
C ILE A 51 3.74 1.04 0.26
N GLU A 52 4.73 0.15 0.10
CA GLU A 52 6.13 0.42 0.46
C GLU A 52 6.65 1.68 -0.23
N VAL A 53 6.45 1.79 -1.55
CA VAL A 53 6.93 2.91 -2.35
C VAL A 53 6.20 4.20 -1.98
N LEU A 54 4.88 4.15 -1.70
CA LEU A 54 4.11 5.31 -1.28
C LEU A 54 4.64 5.87 0.05
N LEU A 55 4.87 5.00 1.04
CA LEU A 55 5.39 5.40 2.34
C LEU A 55 6.79 6.01 2.23
N LYS A 56 7.65 5.45 1.38
CA LYS A 56 8.96 6.03 1.07
C LYS A 56 8.85 7.39 0.40
N ALA A 57 7.91 7.53 -0.54
CA ALA A 57 7.68 8.79 -1.24
C ALA A 57 7.34 9.91 -0.25
N ASN A 58 6.48 9.62 0.72
CA ASN A 58 6.07 10.59 1.73
C ASN A 58 7.24 11.02 2.64
N LEU A 59 8.12 10.07 3.02
CA LEU A 59 9.35 10.41 3.75
C LEU A 59 10.31 11.28 2.93
N VAL A 60 10.48 10.97 1.64
CA VAL A 60 11.32 11.77 0.73
C VAL A 60 10.72 13.16 0.51
N GLY A 61 9.41 13.25 0.32
CA GLY A 61 8.68 14.51 0.20
C GLY A 61 8.80 15.38 1.45
N ALA A 62 8.91 14.76 2.63
CA ALA A 62 9.13 15.43 3.91
C ALA A 62 10.61 15.82 4.15
N GLY A 63 11.49 15.63 3.18
CA GLY A 63 12.87 16.12 3.19
C GLY A 63 13.94 15.08 3.51
N LEU A 64 13.60 13.80 3.66
CA LEU A 64 14.62 12.74 3.81
C LEU A 64 15.24 12.39 2.45
N SER A 65 16.52 12.02 2.44
CA SER A 65 17.15 11.54 1.22
C SER A 65 16.64 10.14 0.85
N LEU A 66 16.48 9.86 -0.44
CA LEU A 66 16.08 8.53 -0.92
C LEU A 66 17.11 7.45 -0.52
N GLY A 67 18.40 7.80 -0.50
CA GLY A 67 19.47 6.90 -0.06
C GLY A 67 19.30 6.45 1.39
N ASP A 68 19.05 7.40 2.30
CA ASP A 68 18.86 7.10 3.73
C ASP A 68 17.59 6.31 3.98
N VAL A 69 16.49 6.67 3.31
CA VAL A 69 15.22 5.94 3.40
C VAL A 69 15.40 4.48 2.95
N ARG A 70 16.07 4.24 1.82
CA ARG A 70 16.34 2.87 1.34
C ARG A 70 17.23 2.09 2.29
N LYS A 71 18.32 2.70 2.76
CA LYS A 71 19.28 2.05 3.66
C LYS A 71 18.66 1.71 5.01
N LYS A 72 17.86 2.61 5.59
CA LYS A 72 17.28 2.43 6.92
C LYS A 72 16.10 1.47 6.94
N TYR A 73 15.21 1.56 5.95
CA TYR A 73 13.94 0.83 6.01
C TYR A 73 13.89 -0.39 5.08
N GLY A 74 14.69 -0.46 4.02
CA GLY A 74 14.63 -1.57 3.07
C GLY A 74 13.20 -1.80 2.57
N HIS A 75 12.70 -3.03 2.70
CA HIS A 75 11.31 -3.42 2.36
C HIS A 75 10.37 -3.49 3.58
N ASN A 76 10.78 -2.97 4.74
CA ASN A 76 10.03 -3.06 5.97
C ASN A 76 8.89 -2.03 5.99
N ILE A 77 7.70 -2.46 5.55
CA ILE A 77 6.48 -1.66 5.53
C ILE A 77 6.09 -1.25 6.94
N ALA A 78 6.24 -2.12 7.96
CA ALA A 78 5.86 -1.79 9.33
C ALA A 78 6.70 -0.62 9.90
N ALA A 79 8.02 -0.62 9.65
CA ALA A 79 8.90 0.46 10.09
C ALA A 79 8.65 1.78 9.32
N LEU A 80 8.35 1.69 8.02
CA LEU A 80 7.92 2.85 7.23
C LEU A 80 6.59 3.40 7.75
N TRP A 81 5.61 2.51 7.97
CA TRP A 81 4.28 2.83 8.46
C TRP A 81 4.34 3.54 9.79
N ALA A 82 5.16 3.09 10.73
CA ALA A 82 5.28 3.67 12.07
C ALA A 82 6.03 5.01 12.13
N HIS A 83 6.69 5.45 11.05
CA HIS A 83 7.49 6.68 11.08
C HIS A 83 6.64 7.94 11.30
N ASP A 84 7.07 8.86 12.15
CA ASP A 84 6.28 10.07 12.52
C ASP A 84 5.88 10.94 11.32
N LEU A 85 6.74 11.06 10.31
CA LEU A 85 6.44 11.82 9.09
C LEU A 85 5.34 11.19 8.23
N ASN A 86 4.99 9.93 8.48
CA ASN A 86 3.86 9.25 7.84
C ASN A 86 2.54 9.38 8.61
N GLN A 87 2.50 10.11 9.73
CA GLN A 87 1.25 10.31 10.49
C GLN A 87 0.08 10.83 9.62
N PRO A 88 0.23 11.88 8.79
CA PRO A 88 -0.89 12.35 7.98
C PRO A 88 -1.40 11.30 6.98
N LEU A 89 -0.50 10.48 6.45
CA LEU A 89 -0.85 9.37 5.56
C LEU A 89 -1.61 8.27 6.32
N ARG A 90 -1.20 7.95 7.57
CA ARG A 90 -1.93 7.01 8.43
C ARG A 90 -3.34 7.52 8.75
N ASP A 91 -3.48 8.80 9.05
CA ASP A 91 -4.77 9.43 9.34
C ASP A 91 -5.70 9.36 8.12
N GLU A 92 -5.18 9.67 6.93
CA GLU A 92 -5.94 9.55 5.68
C GLU A 92 -6.31 8.10 5.39
N ALA A 93 -5.40 7.15 5.60
CA ALA A 93 -5.68 5.72 5.43
C ALA A 93 -6.74 5.19 6.39
N ALA A 94 -6.76 5.66 7.64
CA ALA A 94 -7.82 5.31 8.59
C ALA A 94 -9.18 5.87 8.15
N SER A 95 -9.20 7.08 7.58
CA SER A 95 -10.41 7.69 7.00
C SER A 95 -10.91 6.90 5.79
N GLU A 96 -10.02 6.62 4.83
CA GLU A 96 -10.35 5.87 3.61
C GLU A 96 -10.78 4.43 3.90
N ALA A 97 -10.11 3.72 4.82
CA ALA A 97 -10.49 2.36 5.20
C ALA A 97 -11.93 2.29 5.74
N ARG A 98 -12.36 3.29 6.53
CA ARG A 98 -13.75 3.37 7.00
C ARG A 98 -14.73 3.58 5.86
N LYS A 99 -14.43 4.49 4.92
CA LYS A 99 -15.28 4.76 3.75
C LYS A 99 -15.41 3.53 2.87
N VAL A 100 -14.29 2.90 2.54
CA VAL A 100 -14.23 1.68 1.72
C VAL A 100 -15.02 0.55 2.38
N TRP A 101 -14.88 0.37 3.70
CA TRP A 101 -15.61 -0.64 4.44
C TRP A 101 -17.13 -0.43 4.39
N GLN A 102 -17.57 0.82 4.63
CA GLN A 102 -18.99 1.18 4.54
C GLN A 102 -19.55 0.96 3.13
N GLN A 103 -18.79 1.36 2.09
CA GLN A 103 -19.19 1.17 0.70
C GLN A 103 -19.28 -0.31 0.33
N ALA A 104 -18.27 -1.10 0.70
CA ALA A 104 -18.26 -2.54 0.43
C ALA A 104 -19.41 -3.27 1.14
N GLN A 105 -19.77 -2.84 2.36
CA GLN A 105 -20.93 -3.37 3.07
C GLN A 105 -22.25 -3.04 2.37
N ALA A 106 -22.40 -1.82 1.86
CA ALA A 106 -23.60 -1.38 1.16
C ALA A 106 -23.78 -2.08 -0.20
N ASP A 107 -22.69 -2.26 -0.95
CA ASP A 107 -22.74 -2.83 -2.30
C ASP A 107 -22.74 -4.37 -2.32
N GLY A 108 -22.36 -5.02 -1.20
CA GLY A 108 -22.25 -6.48 -1.12
C GLY A 108 -21.13 -7.07 -1.99
N ASN A 109 -20.20 -6.24 -2.46
CA ASN A 109 -19.17 -6.61 -3.43
C ASN A 109 -18.01 -7.41 -2.84
N TRP A 110 -17.88 -7.48 -1.50
CA TRP A 110 -16.85 -8.28 -0.85
C TRP A 110 -17.46 -9.51 -0.18
N PRO A 111 -16.84 -10.70 -0.28
CA PRO A 111 -17.25 -11.89 0.46
C PRO A 111 -16.80 -11.79 1.94
N ASP A 112 -17.37 -10.82 2.66
CA ASP A 112 -17.07 -10.51 4.06
C ASP A 112 -18.34 -10.51 4.92
N ARG A 113 -18.18 -10.73 6.23
CA ARG A 113 -19.25 -10.63 7.23
C ARG A 113 -19.35 -9.23 7.83
N PHE A 114 -18.37 -8.38 7.57
CA PHE A 114 -18.29 -6.98 8.01
C PHE A 114 -18.42 -6.80 9.54
N ASN A 115 -17.88 -7.74 10.31
CA ASN A 115 -17.96 -7.77 11.77
C ASN A 115 -16.73 -7.19 12.48
N GLY A 116 -15.65 -6.89 11.75
CA GLY A 116 -14.45 -6.27 12.29
C GLY A 116 -14.51 -4.74 12.29
N GLU A 117 -13.58 -4.12 13.03
CA GLU A 117 -13.34 -2.68 12.94
C GLU A 117 -12.34 -2.43 11.80
N PRO A 118 -12.67 -1.59 10.80
CA PRO A 118 -11.90 -1.49 9.56
C PRO A 118 -10.48 -0.96 9.74
N VAL A 119 -10.24 -0.06 10.71
CA VAL A 119 -8.88 0.47 10.96
C VAL A 119 -8.00 -0.61 11.60
N ALA A 120 -8.52 -1.37 12.57
CA ALA A 120 -7.82 -2.50 13.16
C ALA A 120 -7.52 -3.59 12.12
N LEU A 121 -8.47 -3.88 11.22
CA LEU A 121 -8.25 -4.81 10.11
C LEU A 121 -7.20 -4.30 9.12
N LEU A 122 -7.17 -2.99 8.83
CA LEU A 122 -6.14 -2.39 8.00
C LEU A 122 -4.75 -2.61 8.62
N GLU A 123 -4.60 -2.35 9.91
CA GLU A 123 -3.34 -2.57 10.65
C GLU A 123 -2.92 -4.05 10.65
N GLU A 124 -3.87 -4.97 10.88
CA GLU A 124 -3.64 -6.42 10.79
C GLU A 124 -3.15 -6.80 9.39
N TYR A 125 -3.78 -6.27 8.34
CA TYR A 125 -3.42 -6.59 6.96
C TYR A 125 -2.08 -5.99 6.54
N LEU A 126 -1.74 -4.80 7.05
CA LEU A 126 -0.41 -4.21 6.88
C LEU A 126 0.68 -5.04 7.59
N ALA A 127 0.40 -5.57 8.78
CA ALA A 127 1.31 -6.47 9.47
C ALA A 127 1.50 -7.78 8.69
N ALA A 128 0.41 -8.38 8.20
CA ALA A 128 0.45 -9.61 7.41
C ALA A 128 1.21 -9.42 6.09
N ILE A 129 0.95 -8.34 5.33
CA ILE A 129 1.65 -8.09 4.08
C ILE A 129 3.13 -7.78 4.30
N ASN A 130 3.48 -7.07 5.39
CA ASN A 130 4.88 -6.83 5.77
C ASN A 130 5.63 -8.13 6.06
N ALA A 131 5.00 -9.08 6.77
CA ALA A 131 5.63 -10.38 7.04
C ALA A 131 5.96 -11.11 5.74
N LEU A 132 5.05 -11.11 4.77
CA LEU A 132 5.23 -11.75 3.46
C LEU A 132 6.23 -11.03 2.53
N HIS A 133 6.49 -9.74 2.78
CA HIS A 133 7.28 -8.86 1.92
C HIS A 133 8.72 -8.61 2.40
N THR A 134 9.10 -9.18 3.55
CA THR A 134 10.41 -8.97 4.16
C THR A 134 11.23 -10.26 4.22
N ALA A 135 12.53 -10.11 4.51
CA ALA A 135 13.44 -11.25 4.68
C ALA A 135 13.06 -12.18 5.85
N ALA A 136 12.19 -11.75 6.77
CA ALA A 136 11.70 -12.58 7.87
C ALA A 136 10.93 -13.82 7.39
N SER A 137 10.30 -13.74 6.22
CA SER A 137 9.64 -14.88 5.55
C SER A 137 10.44 -15.39 4.34
N GLU A 138 11.73 -15.06 4.25
CA GLU A 138 12.55 -15.24 3.05
C GLU A 138 11.91 -14.61 1.80
N TYR A 139 11.18 -13.49 1.96
CA TYR A 139 10.37 -12.91 0.91
C TYR A 139 9.36 -13.90 0.33
N ALA A 140 8.45 -14.40 1.15
CA ALA A 140 7.46 -15.39 0.72
C ALA A 140 6.61 -14.95 -0.49
N LEU A 141 6.43 -13.66 -0.76
CA LEU A 141 5.80 -13.20 -2.00
C LEU A 141 6.64 -13.46 -3.27
N ARG A 142 7.96 -13.61 -3.14
CA ARG A 142 8.89 -13.89 -4.26
C ARG A 142 8.97 -15.38 -4.59
N TYR A 143 8.68 -16.26 -3.64
CA TYR A 143 8.74 -17.70 -3.81
C TYR A 143 7.32 -18.27 -3.86
N VAL A 144 6.98 -18.93 -4.97
CA VAL A 144 5.68 -19.61 -5.13
C VAL A 144 5.68 -20.87 -4.26
N ALA A 145 5.46 -20.75 -2.95
CA ALA A 145 5.41 -21.94 -2.10
C ALA A 145 4.50 -21.80 -0.87
N ALA A 146 3.69 -22.87 -0.73
CA ALA A 146 2.85 -23.30 0.39
C ALA A 146 1.42 -22.73 0.47
N SER A 147 0.46 -23.65 0.34
CA SER A 147 -1.00 -23.47 0.40
C SER A 147 -1.55 -23.00 1.75
N GLU A 148 -0.69 -22.70 2.72
CA GLU A 148 -1.07 -22.47 4.12
C GLU A 148 -0.73 -21.06 4.63
N MET A 149 -0.23 -20.16 3.77
CA MET A 149 0.00 -18.78 4.19
C MET A 149 -1.33 -18.03 4.38
N THR A 150 -1.58 -17.63 5.62
CA THR A 150 -2.67 -16.72 5.95
C THR A 150 -2.28 -15.33 5.46
N ALA A 151 -2.74 -14.98 4.26
CA ALA A 151 -2.48 -13.70 3.63
C ALA A 151 -3.67 -12.75 3.81
N PRO A 152 -3.43 -11.43 3.85
CA PRO A 152 -4.52 -10.46 3.97
C PRO A 152 -5.39 -10.48 2.73
N ARG A 153 -6.65 -10.05 2.88
CA ARG A 153 -7.52 -9.80 1.73
C ARG A 153 -7.04 -8.52 1.05
N PRO A 154 -6.58 -8.55 -0.21
CA PRO A 154 -5.99 -7.38 -0.84
C PRO A 154 -7.01 -6.27 -1.12
N HIS A 155 -8.32 -6.57 -1.11
CA HIS A 155 -9.41 -5.62 -1.31
C HIS A 155 -9.29 -4.39 -0.41
N LEU A 156 -9.25 -4.60 0.91
CA LEU A 156 -9.17 -3.49 1.86
C LEU A 156 -7.89 -2.67 1.69
N LEU A 157 -6.75 -3.32 1.43
CA LEU A 157 -5.48 -2.61 1.22
C LEU A 157 -5.51 -1.79 -0.07
N ILE A 158 -5.88 -2.40 -1.20
CA ILE A 158 -5.88 -1.73 -2.51
C ILE A 158 -6.90 -0.58 -2.51
N ASP A 159 -8.13 -0.86 -2.09
CA ASP A 159 -9.22 0.11 -2.14
C ASP A 159 -8.97 1.27 -1.15
N THR A 160 -8.20 1.05 -0.06
CA THR A 160 -7.74 2.13 0.85
C THR A 160 -6.59 2.93 0.25
N PHE A 161 -5.54 2.28 -0.26
CA PHE A 161 -4.31 2.98 -0.64
C PHE A 161 -4.32 3.55 -2.06
N LEU A 162 -5.13 3.02 -2.98
CA LEU A 162 -5.21 3.53 -4.35
C LEU A 162 -5.73 4.97 -4.41
N PRO A 163 -6.84 5.35 -3.73
CA PRO A 163 -7.29 6.74 -3.67
C PRO A 163 -6.25 7.68 -3.06
N ILE A 164 -5.55 7.25 -2.01
CA ILE A 164 -4.48 8.00 -1.35
C ILE A 164 -3.31 8.23 -2.30
N SER A 165 -2.91 7.19 -3.04
CA SER A 165 -1.85 7.31 -4.02
C SER A 165 -2.24 8.25 -5.17
N ASP A 166 -3.51 8.23 -5.60
CA ASP A 166 -4.02 9.19 -6.58
C ASP A 166 -4.02 10.62 -6.05
N LEU A 167 -4.45 10.83 -4.80
CA LEU A 167 -4.36 12.12 -4.12
C LEU A 167 -2.94 12.63 -4.09
N CYS A 168 -1.96 11.83 -3.67
CA CYS A 168 -0.57 12.26 -3.59
C CYS A 168 0.02 12.56 -4.98
N VAL A 169 -0.38 11.86 -6.04
CA VAL A 169 0.05 12.23 -7.41
C VAL A 169 -0.57 13.57 -7.83
N ARG A 170 -1.85 13.84 -7.52
CA ARG A 170 -2.49 15.12 -7.88
C ARG A 170 -2.05 16.28 -7.00
N GLN A 171 -1.76 16.01 -5.73
CA GLN A 171 -1.41 16.97 -4.69
C GLN A 171 -0.21 16.44 -3.89
N PRO A 172 1.02 16.52 -4.43
CA PRO A 172 2.21 15.88 -3.84
C PRO A 172 2.57 16.31 -2.43
N ARG A 173 2.02 17.43 -1.96
CA ARG A 173 2.28 17.96 -0.61
C ARG A 173 1.12 17.75 0.37
N ALA A 174 0.00 17.14 -0.06
CA ALA A 174 -1.21 17.05 0.75
C ALA A 174 -1.02 16.30 2.07
N LEU A 175 -0.19 15.25 2.07
CA LEU A 175 0.04 14.38 3.24
C LEU A 175 1.44 14.53 3.83
N LEU A 176 2.14 15.62 3.49
CA LEU A 176 3.40 15.97 4.12
C LEU A 176 3.12 16.74 5.41
N ARG A 177 3.77 16.33 6.50
CA ARG A 177 3.72 17.10 7.74
C ARG A 177 4.37 18.46 7.50
N SER A 178 3.63 19.54 7.77
CA SER A 178 4.20 20.89 7.80
C SER A 178 5.20 20.96 8.97
N SER A 179 6.46 21.20 8.62
CA SER A 179 7.52 21.60 9.56
C SER A 179 7.22 22.94 10.20
#